data_AF-A0A2J4G746-F1
#
_entry.id   AF-A0A2J4G746-F1
#
_cell.length_a   1.000
_cell.length_b   1.000
_cell.length_c   1.000
_cell.angle_alpha   90.00
_cell.angle_beta   90.00
_cell.angle_gamma   90.00
#
_symmetry.space_group_name_H-M   'P 1'
#
loop_
_entity.id
_entity.type
_entity.pdbx_description
1 polymer ?
#
loop_
_entity_poly.entity_id
_entity_poly.type
_entity_poly.pdbx_seq_one_letter_code
_entity_poly.pdbx_strand_id
1 'polypeptide(L)'
;MLLNGYVRVLPKEVSPENVVREGPVAFLKLSLGEVEVKTRKLCTIGFVTSIQRGSTYTDITLALESGQVTVRVWDTQGVGDLLEGLKKDSKVLVFGVLREYREQIYISAVLLRAVTEEEISKFKRKLLADRKILLNIAKKQ
;
A
#
# COMPACT_ATOMS: atom_id res chain seq x y z
N MET A 1 -14.65 -1.47 -11.72
CA MET A 1 -13.88 -2.69 -12.08
C MET A 1 -13.12 -3.25 -10.86
N LEU A 2 -13.11 -4.57 -10.64
CA LEU A 2 -12.32 -5.20 -9.57
C LEU A 2 -10.98 -5.73 -10.12
N LEU A 3 -9.86 -5.36 -9.48
CA LEU A 3 -8.52 -5.81 -9.83
C LEU A 3 -8.01 -6.86 -8.84
N ASN A 4 -7.69 -8.05 -9.33
CA ASN A 4 -7.08 -9.13 -8.54
C ASN A 4 -5.56 -9.20 -8.77
N GLY A 5 -4.85 -8.14 -8.39
CA GLY A 5 -3.40 -8.04 -8.47
C GLY A 5 -2.87 -6.92 -7.58
N TYR A 6 -1.57 -6.92 -7.29
CA TYR A 6 -0.94 -5.86 -6.51
C TYR A 6 -0.88 -4.56 -7.31
N VAL A 7 -1.81 -3.65 -7.01
CA VAL A 7 -1.91 -2.35 -7.68
C VAL A 7 -1.00 -1.35 -6.99
N ARG A 8 -0.21 -0.60 -7.77
CA ARG A 8 0.64 0.48 -7.24
C ARG A 8 -0.24 1.62 -6.72
N VAL A 9 0.01 2.04 -5.49
CA VAL A 9 -0.69 3.15 -4.84
C VAL A 9 0.27 3.98 -3.99
N LEU A 10 0.03 5.27 -3.93
CA LEU A 10 0.71 6.18 -3.01
C LEU A 10 0.11 6.05 -1.60
N PRO A 11 0.90 6.29 -0.54
CA PRO A 11 0.39 6.29 0.82
C PRO A 11 -0.86 7.15 1.03
N LYS A 12 -0.90 8.37 0.45
CA LYS A 12 -2.07 9.27 0.53
C LYS A 12 -3.36 8.71 -0.06
N GLU A 13 -3.27 7.74 -0.97
CA GLU A 13 -4.46 7.14 -1.58
C GLU A 13 -5.11 6.13 -0.64
N VAL A 14 -4.36 5.59 0.34
CA VAL A 14 -4.86 4.62 1.31
C VAL A 14 -5.44 5.36 2.51
N SER A 15 -6.63 5.91 2.34
CA SER A 15 -7.33 6.72 3.32
C SER A 15 -8.78 6.27 3.51
N PRO A 16 -9.42 6.56 4.66
CA PRO A 16 -10.79 6.12 4.97
C PRO A 16 -11.82 6.46 3.90
N GLU A 17 -11.75 7.67 3.33
CA GLU A 17 -12.65 8.14 2.29
C GLU A 17 -12.56 7.34 0.98
N ASN A 18 -11.43 6.67 0.75
CA ASN A 18 -11.19 5.82 -0.41
C ASN A 18 -11.44 4.34 -0.12
N VAL A 19 -11.83 3.96 1.10
CA VAL A 19 -12.10 2.56 1.44
C VAL A 19 -13.58 2.27 1.44
N VAL A 20 -13.97 1.20 0.75
CA VAL A 20 -15.35 0.70 0.71
C VAL A 20 -15.42 -0.72 1.27
N ARG A 21 -16.48 -1.01 2.01
CA ARG A 21 -16.76 -2.35 2.55
C ARG A 21 -17.77 -3.07 1.68
N GLU A 22 -17.47 -4.32 1.36
CA GLU A 22 -18.40 -5.26 0.76
C GLU A 22 -18.40 -6.52 1.62
N GLY A 23 -19.40 -6.64 2.50
CA GLY A 23 -19.43 -7.68 3.53
C GLY A 23 -18.24 -7.54 4.51
N PRO A 24 -17.53 -8.64 4.84
CA PRO A 24 -16.38 -8.60 5.77
C PRO A 24 -15.08 -8.08 5.11
N VAL A 25 -15.16 -7.60 3.87
CA VAL A 25 -13.98 -7.29 3.05
C VAL A 25 -13.89 -5.80 2.76
N ALA A 26 -12.74 -5.21 3.08
CA ALA A 26 -12.39 -3.85 2.71
C ALA A 26 -11.67 -3.83 1.35
N PHE A 27 -12.05 -2.87 0.50
CA PHE A 27 -11.42 -2.58 -0.78
C PHE A 27 -10.99 -1.12 -0.83
N LEU A 28 -9.83 -0.89 -1.44
CA LEU A 28 -9.44 0.45 -1.85
C LEU A 28 -10.14 0.78 -3.17
N LYS A 29 -10.94 1.84 -3.16
CA LYS A 29 -11.56 2.45 -4.34
C LYS A 29 -10.65 3.57 -4.83
N LEU A 30 -10.14 3.43 -6.05
CA LEU A 30 -9.35 4.45 -6.71
C LEU A 30 -10.16 5.05 -7.85
N SER A 31 -10.28 6.37 -7.84
CA SER A 31 -10.87 7.15 -8.93
C SER A 31 -9.77 7.60 -9.89
N LEU A 32 -9.79 7.05 -11.10
CA LEU A 32 -8.88 7.38 -12.19
C LEU A 32 -9.70 8.07 -13.29
N GLY A 33 -9.87 9.39 -13.19
CA GLY A 33 -10.79 10.12 -14.06
C GLY A 33 -12.23 9.60 -13.92
N GLU A 34 -12.84 9.19 -15.04
CA GLU A 34 -14.19 8.60 -15.08
C GLU A 34 -14.21 7.11 -14.68
N VAL A 35 -13.05 6.51 -14.41
CA VAL A 35 -12.91 5.08 -14.15
C VAL A 35 -12.74 4.82 -12.66
N GLU A 36 -13.61 3.98 -12.10
CA GLU A 36 -13.48 3.49 -10.73
C GLU A 36 -12.93 2.07 -10.70
N VAL A 37 -11.81 1.89 -9.99
CA VAL A 37 -11.21 0.58 -9.75
C VAL A 37 -11.20 0.25 -8.26
N LYS A 38 -11.49 -1.01 -7.95
CA LYS A 38 -11.40 -1.55 -6.59
C LYS A 38 -10.28 -2.57 -6.52
N THR A 39 -9.50 -2.56 -5.45
CA THR A 39 -8.47 -3.57 -5.19
C THR A 39 -8.32 -3.83 -3.71
N ARG A 40 -7.87 -5.04 -3.36
CA ARG A 40 -7.43 -5.39 -2.01
C ARG A 40 -5.92 -5.51 -1.90
N LYS A 41 -5.25 -5.79 -3.01
CA LYS A 41 -3.82 -6.09 -3.05
C LYS A 41 -3.10 -4.82 -3.49
N LEU A 42 -2.27 -4.30 -2.59
CA LEU A 42 -1.63 -3.00 -2.72
C LEU A 42 -0.12 -3.17 -2.80
N CYS A 43 0.50 -2.41 -3.68
CA CYS A 43 1.95 -2.20 -3.73
C CYS A 43 2.19 -0.73 -3.43
N THR A 44 2.84 -0.42 -2.31
CA THR A 44 3.15 0.96 -1.92
C THR A 44 4.62 1.12 -1.62
N ILE A 45 5.10 2.35 -1.65
CA ILE A 45 6.51 2.70 -1.41
C ILE A 45 6.56 3.95 -0.54
N GLY A 46 7.53 4.04 0.36
CA GLY A 46 7.70 5.22 1.19
C GLY A 46 8.89 5.16 2.13
N PHE A 47 9.03 6.23 2.89
CA PHE A 47 10.00 6.40 3.96
C PHE A 47 9.34 6.02 5.28
N VAL A 48 10.07 5.29 6.11
CA VAL A 48 9.60 4.92 7.45
C VAL A 48 9.67 6.13 8.35
N THR A 49 8.52 6.58 8.86
CA THR A 49 8.45 7.72 9.78
C THR A 49 8.28 7.29 11.23
N SER A 50 7.70 6.11 11.46
CA SER A 50 7.45 5.53 12.77
C SER A 50 7.49 4.00 12.71
N ILE A 51 7.94 3.39 13.81
CA ILE A 51 7.92 1.94 14.04
C ILE A 51 7.35 1.73 15.44
N GLN A 52 6.25 0.99 15.55
CA GLN A 52 5.58 0.65 16.80
C GLN A 52 5.52 -0.87 16.92
N ARG A 53 6.24 -1.42 17.89
CA ARG A 53 6.27 -2.86 18.15
C ARG A 53 5.17 -3.23 19.13
N GLY A 54 4.24 -4.06 18.67
CA GLY A 54 3.26 -4.75 19.52
C GLY A 54 3.79 -6.11 19.97
N SER A 55 2.91 -6.91 20.56
CA SER A 55 3.24 -8.26 21.05
C SER A 55 3.20 -9.35 19.98
N THR A 56 2.47 -9.12 18.89
CA THR A 56 2.22 -10.11 17.81
C THR A 56 2.39 -9.51 16.41
N TYR A 57 2.69 -8.21 16.35
CA TYR A 57 2.86 -7.47 15.12
C TYR A 57 3.72 -6.22 15.35
N THR A 58 4.29 -5.71 14.27
CA THR A 58 4.94 -4.40 14.21
C THR A 58 4.20 -3.51 13.21
N ASP A 59 3.77 -2.34 13.66
CA ASP A 59 3.19 -1.31 12.79
C ASP A 59 4.29 -0.34 12.34
N ILE A 60 4.37 -0.11 11.04
CA ILE A 60 5.31 0.79 10.38
C ILE A 60 4.49 1.87 9.68
N THR A 61 4.76 3.13 9.97
CA THR A 61 4.17 4.23 9.22
C THR A 61 5.07 4.55 8.03
N LEU A 62 4.53 4.41 6.82
CA LEU A 62 5.20 4.82 5.59
C LEU A 62 4.65 6.16 5.14
N ALA A 63 5.54 7.12 4.90
CA ALA A 63 5.21 8.40 4.31
C ALA A 63 5.86 8.56 2.93
N LEU A 64 5.14 9.18 2.01
CA LEU A 64 5.68 9.64 0.75
C LEU A 64 4.86 10.85 0.29
N GLU A 65 5.54 11.93 -0.05
CA GLU A 65 4.89 13.24 -0.29
C GLU A 65 4.10 13.67 0.96
N SER A 66 2.88 14.21 0.80
CA SER A 66 1.99 14.61 1.89
C SER A 66 1.15 13.47 2.47
N GLY A 67 1.39 12.21 2.04
CA GLY A 67 0.61 11.05 2.44
C GLY A 67 1.32 10.14 3.41
N GLN A 68 0.54 9.43 4.23
CA GLN A 68 1.04 8.35 5.07
C GLN A 68 0.08 7.16 5.11
N VAL A 69 0.62 5.97 5.36
CA VAL A 69 -0.15 4.75 5.55
C VAL A 69 0.50 3.85 6.59
N THR A 70 -0.32 3.22 7.42
CA THR A 70 0.14 2.19 8.37
C THR A 70 0.29 0.85 7.65
N VAL A 71 1.46 0.24 7.80
CA VAL A 71 1.77 -1.11 7.35
C VAL A 71 1.96 -1.99 8.57
N ARG A 72 1.14 -3.03 8.70
CA ARG A 72 1.26 -4.02 9.78
C ARG A 72 2.01 -5.25 9.28
N VAL A 73 3.07 -5.61 9.98
CA VAL A 73 3.84 -6.84 9.76
C VAL A 73 3.55 -7.78 10.93
N TRP A 74 3.01 -8.97 10.64
CA TRP A 74 2.75 -9.97 11.68
C TRP A 74 3.98 -10.84 11.91
N ASP A 75 4.26 -11.21 13.16
CA ASP A 75 5.46 -11.96 13.51
C ASP A 75 5.52 -13.34 12.83
N THR A 76 4.35 -13.91 12.52
CA THR A 76 4.21 -15.21 11.86
C THR A 76 4.52 -15.20 10.36
N GLN A 77 4.71 -14.03 9.74
CA GLN A 77 4.85 -13.90 8.29
C GLN A 77 6.29 -14.10 7.77
N GLY A 78 7.26 -14.38 8.64
CA GLY A 78 8.66 -14.62 8.22
C GLY A 78 9.36 -13.40 7.62
N VAL A 79 8.79 -12.21 7.80
CA VAL A 79 9.37 -10.91 7.41
C VAL A 79 10.16 -10.26 8.56
N GLY A 80 10.36 -10.99 9.66
CA GLY A 80 10.99 -10.53 10.91
C GLY A 80 12.41 -10.03 10.72
N ASP A 81 13.25 -10.75 9.95
CA ASP A 81 14.65 -10.37 9.74
C ASP A 81 14.79 -8.99 9.06
N LEU A 82 13.84 -8.64 8.19
CA LEU A 82 13.78 -7.30 7.58
C LEU A 82 13.36 -6.21 8.56
N LEU A 83 12.62 -6.55 9.63
CA LEU A 83 12.24 -5.61 10.69
C LEU A 83 13.44 -5.22 11.57
N GLU A 84 14.45 -6.09 11.70
CA GLU A 84 15.62 -5.80 12.55
C GLU A 84 16.48 -4.66 11.97
N GLY A 85 16.62 -4.60 10.65
CA GLY A 85 17.36 -3.55 9.94
C GLY A 85 16.55 -2.29 9.63
N LEU A 86 15.26 -2.29 9.94
CA LEU A 86 14.34 -1.19 9.67
C LEU A 86 14.50 -0.07 10.70
N LYS A 87 14.72 1.16 10.23
CA LYS A 87 14.85 2.36 11.06
C LYS A 87 14.08 3.52 10.45
N LYS A 88 13.94 4.60 11.21
CA LYS A 88 13.42 5.87 10.67
C LYS A 88 14.22 6.29 9.43
N ASP A 89 13.53 6.83 8.45
CA ASP A 89 14.02 7.24 7.14
C ASP A 89 14.48 6.08 6.21
N SER A 90 14.34 4.82 6.65
CA SER A 90 14.49 3.68 5.75
C SER A 90 13.47 3.76 4.61
N LYS A 91 13.91 3.45 3.40
CA LYS A 91 13.09 3.43 2.19
C LYS A 91 12.63 2.02 1.94
N VAL A 92 11.33 1.81 1.85
CA VAL A 92 10.76 0.48 1.67
C VAL A 92 9.66 0.43 0.65
N LEU A 93 9.62 -0.68 -0.07
CA LEU A 93 8.52 -1.12 -0.91
C LEU A 93 7.77 -2.23 -0.18
N VAL A 94 6.44 -2.12 -0.13
CA VAL A 94 5.56 -3.08 0.53
C VAL A 94 4.56 -3.61 -0.48
N PHE A 95 4.44 -4.92 -0.53
CA PHE A 95 3.30 -5.62 -1.09
C PHE A 95 2.46 -6.13 0.06
N GLY A 96 1.16 -5.84 0.03
CA GLY A 96 0.28 -6.27 1.10
C GLY A 96 -1.19 -6.24 0.74
N VAL A 97 -2.01 -6.60 1.72
CA VAL A 97 -3.46 -6.66 1.57
C VAL A 97 -4.07 -5.59 2.46
N LEU A 98 -4.96 -4.77 1.89
CA LEU A 98 -5.74 -3.81 2.64
C LEU A 98 -6.59 -4.55 3.68
N ARG A 99 -6.53 -4.07 4.91
CA ARG A 99 -7.34 -4.51 6.03
C ARG A 99 -7.94 -3.29 6.70
N GLU A 100 -9.09 -3.52 7.31
CA GLU A 100 -9.74 -2.57 8.18
C GLU A 100 -10.18 -3.31 9.44
N TYR A 101 -9.79 -2.82 10.61
CA TYR A 101 -10.18 -3.38 11.89
C TYR A 101 -10.45 -2.25 12.88
N ARG A 102 -11.64 -2.24 13.48
CA ARG A 102 -12.08 -1.16 14.39
C ARG A 102 -11.80 0.24 13.80
N GLU A 103 -12.23 0.44 12.56
CA GLU A 103 -12.08 1.70 11.79
C GLU A 103 -10.62 2.08 11.48
N GLN A 104 -9.64 1.27 11.86
CA GLN A 104 -8.24 1.46 11.50
C GLN A 104 -7.93 0.77 10.18
N ILE A 105 -7.52 1.55 9.19
CA ILE A 105 -7.09 1.06 7.88
C ILE A 105 -5.58 0.85 7.91
N TYR A 106 -5.15 -0.31 7.45
CA TYR A 106 -3.74 -0.64 7.35
C TYR A 106 -3.50 -1.63 6.21
N ILE A 107 -2.25 -1.67 5.77
CA ILE A 107 -1.78 -2.68 4.82
C ILE A 107 -1.16 -3.82 5.63
N SER A 108 -1.79 -4.98 5.62
CA SER A 108 -1.15 -6.19 6.14
C SER A 108 -0.06 -6.60 5.15
N ALA A 109 1.21 -6.45 5.55
CA ALA A 109 2.33 -6.80 4.69
C ALA A 109 2.30 -8.27 4.31
N VAL A 110 2.73 -8.55 3.09
CA VAL A 110 3.00 -9.90 2.56
C VAL A 110 4.49 -9.98 2.19
N LEU A 111 5.02 -8.90 1.61
CA LEU A 111 6.44 -8.75 1.34
C LEU A 111 6.84 -7.30 1.64
N LEU A 112 8.00 -7.15 2.26
CA LEU A 112 8.64 -5.87 2.52
C LEU A 112 10.07 -5.93 2.00
N ARG A 113 10.55 -4.88 1.34
CA ARG A 113 11.90 -4.83 0.79
C ARG A 113 12.48 -3.43 0.89
N ALA A 114 13.74 -3.32 1.28
CA ALA A 114 14.50 -2.07 1.19
C ALA A 114 14.66 -1.62 -0.27
N VAL A 115 14.63 -0.31 -0.52
CA VAL A 115 14.74 0.25 -1.87
C VAL A 115 15.62 1.49 -1.92
N THR A 116 16.11 1.82 -3.11
CA THR A 116 16.88 3.04 -3.38
C THR A 116 15.97 4.22 -3.78
N GLU A 117 16.53 5.44 -3.80
CA GLU A 117 15.80 6.62 -4.33
C GLU A 117 15.43 6.48 -5.81
N GLU A 118 16.29 5.82 -6.58
CA GLU A 118 16.03 5.57 -7.99
C GLU A 118 14.79 4.68 -8.15
N GLU A 119 14.64 3.67 -7.29
CA GLU A 119 13.48 2.80 -7.28
C GLU A 119 12.19 3.54 -6.88
N ILE A 120 12.25 4.53 -5.98
CA ILE A 120 11.11 5.42 -5.68
C ILE A 120 10.70 6.20 -6.92
N SER A 121 11.66 6.81 -7.61
CA SER A 121 11.39 7.55 -8.85
C SER A 121 10.82 6.64 -9.95
N LYS A 122 11.37 5.43 -10.09
CA LYS A 122 10.88 4.40 -11.01
C LYS A 122 9.47 3.94 -10.65
N PHE A 123 9.16 3.80 -9.36
CA PHE A 123 7.83 3.45 -8.88
C PHE A 123 6.80 4.51 -9.30
N LYS A 124 7.10 5.81 -9.11
CA LYS A 124 6.20 6.90 -9.52
C LYS A 124 5.93 6.91 -11.03
N ARG A 125 6.97 6.70 -11.85
CA ARG A 125 6.80 6.56 -13.31
C ARG A 125 5.92 5.36 -13.68
N LYS A 126 6.13 4.21 -13.03
CA LYS A 126 5.33 3.00 -13.26
C LYS A 126 3.88 3.19 -12.81
N LEU A 127 3.63 3.83 -11.67
CA LEU A 127 2.30 4.17 -11.18
C LEU A 127 1.51 4.97 -12.24
N LEU A 128 2.11 6.01 -12.82
CA LEU A 128 1.47 6.80 -13.87
C LEU A 128 1.21 5.99 -15.14
N ALA A 129 2.15 5.12 -15.54
CA ALA A 129 1.97 4.22 -16.68
C ALA A 129 0.82 3.22 -16.44
N ASP A 130 0.75 2.61 -15.25
CA ASP A 130 -0.32 1.69 -14.87
C ASP A 130 -1.69 2.39 -14.95
N ARG A 131 -1.80 3.62 -14.42
CA ARG A 131 -3.04 4.42 -14.49
C ARG A 131 -3.45 4.70 -15.94
N LYS A 132 -2.51 5.04 -16.82
CA LYS A 132 -2.78 5.25 -18.25
C LYS A 132 -3.30 3.97 -18.91
N ILE A 133 -2.73 2.81 -18.56
CA ILE A 133 -3.18 1.51 -19.07
C ILE A 133 -4.61 1.22 -18.60
N LEU A 134 -4.91 1.41 -17.31
CA LEU A 134 -6.25 1.19 -16.74
C LEU A 134 -7.32 2.07 -17.40
N LEU A 135 -7.01 3.35 -17.62
CA LEU A 135 -7.89 4.28 -18.34
C LEU A 135 -8.17 3.81 -19.78
N ASN A 136 -7.15 3.32 -20.48
CA ASN A 136 -7.30 2.85 -21.85
C ASN A 136 -8.12 1.55 -21.95
N ILE A 137 -7.99 0.66 -20.97
CA ILE A 137 -8.79 -0.57 -20.91
C ILE A 137 -10.26 -0.22 -20.69
N ALA A 138 -10.55 0.71 -19.78
CA ALA A 138 -11.92 1.10 -19.47
C ALA A 138 -12.64 1.79 -20.64
N LYS A 139 -11.94 2.59 -21.46
CA LYS A 139 -12.52 3.21 -22.68
C LYS A 139 -12.90 2.24 -23.79
N LYS A 140 -12.41 0.99 -23.72
CA LYS A 140 -12.69 -0.06 -24.70
C LYS A 140 -13.82 -1.00 -24.29
N GLN A 141 -14.34 -0.83 -23.07
CA GLN A 141 -15.51 -1.55 -22.56
C GLN A 141 -16.74 -0.68 -22.76
#